data_AF-A0A2S9GK23-F1
#
_entry.id   AF-A0A2S9GK23-F1
#
_cell.length_a   1.000
_cell.length_b   1.000
_cell.length_c   1.000
_cell.angle_alpha   90.00
_cell.angle_beta   90.00
_cell.angle_gamma   90.00
#
_symmetry.space_group_name_H-M   'P 1'
#
loop_
_entity.id
_entity.type
_entity.pdbx_description
1 polymer ?
#
loop_
_entity_poly.entity_id
_entity_poly.type
_entity_poly.pdbx_seq_one_letter_code
_entity_poly.pdbx_strand_id
1 'polypeptide(L)'
;PRTLEMSLAGIREMSTILTPPEERYPVLTYVGAHDDKQVAAALRREMLRDGQAFYIHNRVRTIDAAAAKVRELVPEARVVVAHG
;
A
#
# COMPACT_ATOMS: atom_id res chain seq x y z
N PRO A 1 -16.54 3.99 -10.39
CA PRO A 1 -17.76 4.68 -9.92
C PRO A 1 -18.93 4.31 -10.84
N ARG A 2 -20.09 3.98 -10.27
CA ARG A 2 -21.23 3.40 -11.00
C ARG A 2 -21.77 4.31 -12.12
N THR A 3 -21.54 5.62 -12.02
CA THR A 3 -21.92 6.62 -13.04
C THR A 3 -21.14 6.49 -14.35
N LEU A 4 -19.84 6.16 -14.30
CA LEU A 4 -19.02 5.93 -15.49
C LEU A 4 -19.44 4.65 -16.22
N GLU A 5 -19.74 3.61 -15.44
CA GLU A 5 -20.14 2.29 -15.93
C GLU A 5 -21.48 2.36 -16.69
N MET A 6 -22.46 3.08 -16.14
CA MET A 6 -23.77 3.29 -16.77
C MET A 6 -23.71 4.17 -18.03
N SER A 7 -22.76 5.13 -18.10
CA SER A 7 -22.62 6.03 -19.25
C SER A 7 -21.92 5.37 -20.44
N LEU A 8 -21.08 4.36 -20.20
CA LEU A 8 -20.35 3.62 -21.24
C LEU A 8 -21.10 2.36 -21.70
N ALA A 9 -22.04 1.85 -20.89
CA ALA A 9 -22.89 0.73 -21.24
C ALA A 9 -23.72 1.05 -22.50
N GLY A 10 -23.38 0.42 -23.62
CA GLY A 10 -24.07 0.55 -24.91
C GLY A 10 -23.38 1.42 -25.97
N ILE A 11 -22.37 2.23 -25.60
CA ILE A 11 -21.59 3.05 -26.56
C ILE A 11 -20.23 2.41 -26.88
N ARG A 12 -19.64 1.67 -25.92
CA ARG A 12 -18.34 1.02 -26.09
C ARG A 12 -18.32 -0.30 -25.32
N GLU A 13 -18.12 -1.42 -26.03
CA GLU A 13 -17.90 -2.72 -25.37
C GLU A 13 -16.60 -2.65 -24.56
N MET A 14 -16.71 -2.93 -23.26
CA MET A 14 -15.58 -3.07 -22.35
C MET A 14 -15.47 -4.53 -21.96
N SER A 15 -14.35 -5.17 -22.30
CA SER A 15 -14.01 -6.50 -21.78
C SER A 15 -13.31 -6.33 -20.45
N THR A 16 -13.89 -6.87 -19.38
CA THR A 16 -13.25 -6.96 -18.06
C THR A 16 -12.66 -8.35 -17.89
N ILE A 17 -11.36 -8.42 -17.62
CA ILE A 17 -10.70 -9.68 -17.25
C ILE A 17 -10.85 -9.83 -15.73
N LEU A 18 -11.70 -10.76 -15.30
CA LEU A 18 -12.04 -10.95 -13.89
C LEU A 18 -11.19 -12.02 -13.20
N THR A 19 -10.57 -12.90 -13.98
CA THR A 19 -9.77 -14.01 -13.45
C THR A 19 -8.41 -13.48 -12.97
N PRO A 20 -8.10 -13.56 -11.67
CA PRO A 20 -6.75 -13.26 -11.20
C PRO A 20 -5.76 -14.31 -11.76
N PRO A 21 -4.48 -13.97 -11.90
CA PRO A 21 -3.44 -14.95 -12.23
C PRO A 21 -3.46 -16.14 -11.26
N GLU A 22 -3.07 -17.31 -11.75
CA GLU A 22 -2.91 -18.49 -10.90
C GLU A 22 -1.91 -18.23 -9.77
N GLU A 23 -2.07 -18.95 -8.66
CA GLU A 23 -1.25 -18.84 -7.43
C GLU A 23 -1.29 -17.50 -6.68
N ARG A 24 -2.21 -16.59 -7.04
CA ARG A 24 -2.43 -15.36 -6.27
C ARG A 24 -3.32 -15.62 -5.05
N TYR A 25 -2.70 -15.75 -3.88
CA TYR A 25 -3.43 -15.78 -2.61
C TYR A 25 -3.95 -14.39 -2.22
N PRO A 26 -5.11 -14.30 -1.53
CA PRO A 26 -5.63 -13.04 -1.01
C PRO A 26 -4.65 -12.35 -0.04
N VAL A 27 -4.68 -11.02 -0.01
CA VAL A 27 -3.89 -10.23 0.94
C VAL A 27 -4.55 -10.32 2.32
N LEU A 28 -3.76 -10.71 3.33
CA LEU A 28 -4.20 -10.67 4.73
C LEU A 28 -4.33 -9.20 5.17
N THR A 29 -5.56 -8.78 5.48
CA THR A 29 -5.89 -7.38 5.80
C THR A 29 -6.17 -7.23 7.29
N TYR A 30 -5.51 -6.26 7.93
CA TYR A 30 -5.74 -5.89 9.33
C TYR A 30 -6.24 -4.45 9.40
N VAL A 31 -7.25 -4.20 10.24
CA VAL A 31 -7.83 -2.88 10.48
C VAL A 31 -7.80 -2.60 11.97
N GLY A 32 -7.22 -1.46 12.35
CA GLY A 32 -7.06 -1.08 13.75
C GLY A 32 -6.52 0.34 13.89
N ALA A 33 -6.32 0.75 15.14
CA ALA A 33 -5.63 2.00 15.45
C ALA A 33 -4.14 1.91 15.03
N HIS A 34 -3.53 3.08 14.80
CA HIS A 34 -2.10 3.14 14.52
C HIS A 34 -1.29 2.79 15.77
N ASP A 35 -0.51 1.71 15.70
CA ASP A 35 0.42 1.31 16.75
C ASP A 35 1.83 1.16 16.15
N ASP A 36 2.77 1.95 16.67
CA ASP A 36 4.16 1.99 16.20
C ASP A 36 4.85 0.62 16.30
N LYS A 37 4.53 -0.19 17.32
CA LYS A 37 5.08 -1.55 17.48
C LYS A 37 4.54 -2.49 16.42
N GLN A 38 3.26 -2.39 16.10
CA GLN A 38 2.65 -3.21 15.04
C GLN A 38 3.20 -2.85 13.67
N VAL A 39 3.34 -1.55 13.38
CA VAL A 39 3.96 -1.07 12.13
C VAL A 39 5.39 -1.60 12.01
N ALA A 40 6.20 -1.45 13.06
CA ALA A 40 7.58 -1.92 13.04
C ALA A 40 7.67 -3.45 12.87
N ALA A 41 6.81 -4.22 13.54
CA ALA A 41 6.75 -5.67 13.40
C ALA A 41 6.37 -6.10 11.96
N ALA A 42 5.39 -5.42 11.35
CA ALA A 42 4.98 -5.69 9.98
C ALA A 42 6.10 -5.38 8.98
N LEU A 43 6.78 -4.24 9.14
CA LEU A 43 7.92 -3.85 8.30
C LEU A 43 9.08 -4.85 8.43
N ARG A 44 9.47 -5.22 9.67
CA ARG A 44 10.53 -6.22 9.89
C ARG A 44 10.22 -7.57 9.27
N ARG A 45 8.96 -8.02 9.38
CA ARG A 45 8.51 -9.26 8.75
C ARG A 45 8.70 -9.23 7.23
N GLU A 46 8.45 -8.09 6.59
CA GLU A 46 8.69 -7.91 5.17
C GLU A 46 10.18 -7.98 4.81
N MET A 47 11.02 -7.35 5.63
CA MET A 47 12.46 -7.33 5.40
C MET A 47 13.11 -8.71 5.61
N LEU A 48 12.61 -9.52 6.55
CA LEU A 48 13.08 -10.89 6.78
C LEU A 48 12.90 -11.82 5.57
N ARG A 49 12.07 -11.44 4.61
CA ARG A 49 11.87 -12.17 3.35
C ARG A 49 12.45 -11.42 2.14
N ASP A 50 13.38 -10.49 2.39
CA ASP A 50 13.99 -9.60 1.38
C ASP A 50 12.95 -8.81 0.55
N GLY A 51 11.78 -8.56 1.15
CA GLY A 51 10.67 -7.87 0.52
C GLY A 51 10.77 -6.35 0.58
N GLN A 52 9.79 -5.69 -0.04
CA GLN A 52 9.64 -4.24 -0.03
C GLN A 52 8.26 -3.85 0.50
N ALA A 53 8.18 -2.72 1.20
CA ALA A 53 6.95 -2.23 1.80
C ALA A 53 6.55 -0.87 1.24
N PHE A 54 5.23 -0.66 1.09
CA PHE A 54 4.65 0.65 0.83
C PHE A 54 4.10 1.25 2.12
N TYR A 55 4.51 2.49 2.43
CA TYR A 55 3.97 3.29 3.52
C TYR A 55 3.28 4.52 2.94
N ILE A 56 1.96 4.61 3.11
CA ILE A 56 1.15 5.66 2.49
C ILE A 56 0.96 6.82 3.46
N HIS A 57 1.41 8.01 3.07
CA HIS A 57 1.23 9.24 3.83
C HIS A 57 0.67 10.33 2.93
N ASN A 58 -0.61 10.67 3.10
CA ASN A 58 -1.36 11.52 2.16
C ASN A 58 -1.03 13.02 2.23
N ARG A 59 -0.15 13.46 3.14
CA ARG A 59 0.20 14.89 3.30
C ARG A 59 1.67 15.13 2.98
N VAL A 60 1.95 15.59 1.76
CA VAL A 60 3.32 15.92 1.30
C VAL A 60 4.05 16.86 2.28
N ARG A 61 3.37 17.89 2.80
CA ARG A 61 3.97 18.83 3.77
C ARG A 61 4.59 18.16 5.00
N THR A 62 4.12 16.97 5.40
CA THR A 62 4.62 16.26 6.59
C THR A 62 5.21 14.90 6.27
N ILE A 63 5.50 14.61 4.99
CA ILE A 63 5.99 13.30 4.56
C ILE A 63 7.40 12.99 5.06
N ASP A 64 8.28 14.00 5.11
CA ASP A 64 9.65 13.83 5.58
C ASP A 64 9.69 13.47 7.07
N ALA A 65 8.78 14.06 7.86
CA ALA A 65 8.62 13.73 9.28
C ALA A 65 8.12 12.29 9.46
N ALA A 66 7.18 11.84 8.62
CA ALA A 66 6.73 10.45 8.64
C ALA A 66 7.86 9.48 8.25
N ALA A 67 8.64 9.81 7.22
CA ALA A 67 9.80 9.02 6.82
C ALA A 67 10.87 8.96 7.90
N ALA A 68 11.14 10.07 8.60
CA ALA A 68 12.05 10.11 9.74
C ALA A 68 11.55 9.19 10.88
N LYS A 69 10.25 9.25 11.21
CA LYS A 69 9.64 8.36 12.20
C LYS A 69 9.80 6.89 11.83
N VAL A 70 9.59 6.52 10.56
CA VAL A 70 9.75 5.13 10.11
C VAL A 70 11.21 4.68 10.23
N ARG A 71 12.19 5.55 9.89
CA ARG A 71 13.62 5.25 10.07
C ARG A 71 14.00 5.04 11.55
N GLU A 72 13.38 5.78 12.46
CA GLU A 72 13.57 5.58 13.89
C GLU A 72 12.98 4.25 14.38
N LEU A 73 11.79 3.88 13.89
CA LEU A 73 11.13 2.61 14.25
C LEU A 73 11.85 1.38 13.70
N VAL A 74 12.43 1.49 12.51
CA VAL A 74 13.11 0.39 11.79
C VAL A 74 14.43 0.91 11.18
N PRO A 75 15.50 1.04 11.98
CA PRO A 75 16.79 1.59 11.53
C PRO A 75 17.48 0.78 10.41
N GLU A 76 17.16 -0.51 10.31
CA GLU A 76 17.64 -1.41 9.26
C GLU A 76 17.03 -1.13 7.88
N ALA A 77 15.92 -0.37 7.81
CA ALA A 77 15.22 -0.07 6.58
C ALA A 77 15.81 1.12 5.82
N ARG A 78 16.02 0.94 4.51
CA ARG A 78 16.30 2.04 3.58
C ARG A 78 14.99 2.71 3.16
N VAL A 79 14.68 3.84 3.79
CA VAL A 79 13.43 4.59 3.57
C VAL A 79 13.66 5.77 2.62
N VAL A 80 12.95 5.76 1.50
CA VAL A 80 12.88 6.85 0.52
C VAL A 80 11.47 7.46 0.48
N VAL A 81 11.39 8.71 0.04
CA VAL A 81 10.12 9.42 -0.15
C VAL A 81 9.87 9.58 -1.65
N ALA A 82 8.64 9.34 -2.08
CA ALA A 82 8.17 9.64 -3.43
C ALA A 82 6.78 10.28 -3.34
N HIS A 83 6.64 11.47 -3.92
CA HIS A 83 5.37 12.18 -4.08
C HIS A 83 5.34 12.88 -5.44
N GLY A 84 4.14 13.23 -5.92
CA GLY A 84 3.91 13.95 -7.18
C GLY A 84 3.16 15.26 -6.97
#